data_AF-A0A7V9S6V1-F1
#
_entry.id   AF-A0A7V9S6V1-F1
#
_cell.length_a   1.000
_cell.length_b   1.000
_cell.length_c   1.000
_cell.angle_alpha   90.00
_cell.angle_beta   90.00
_cell.angle_gamma   90.00
#
_symmetry.space_group_name_H-M   'P 1'
#
loop_
_entity.id
_entity.type
_entity.pdbx_description
1 polymer ?
#
loop_
_entity_poly.entity_id
_entity_poly.type
_entity_poly.pdbx_seq_one_letter_code
_entity_poly.pdbx_strand_id
1 'polypeptide(L)'
;MPLAFRPRELLLLGGRSNPTLAGFAASLGGVRVTYLPEVSVEHASELLITCSFGWLDYFTHGGVPLPVILKSSSFASFCAHGVIPVFPQGGTKITISEDTLPGPYFVEGVNAALPSPAESAHVAREIYEWYHRRAALPLLSKRIAAAIA
;
A
#
# COMPACT_ATOMS: atom_id res chain seq x y z
N MET A 1 2.42 -17.76 0.42
CA MET A 1 3.41 -16.71 0.76
C MET A 1 4.70 -17.32 1.32
N PRO A 2 5.88 -16.87 0.86
CA PRO A 2 7.16 -17.38 1.33
C PRO A 2 7.36 -17.17 2.84
N LEU A 3 8.08 -18.09 3.49
CA LEU A 3 8.21 -18.12 4.95
C LEU A 3 8.88 -16.85 5.52
N ALA A 4 9.83 -16.28 4.77
CA ALA A 4 10.53 -15.04 5.11
C ALA A 4 9.61 -13.80 5.20
N PHE A 5 8.39 -13.87 4.66
CA PHE A 5 7.45 -12.75 4.62
C PHE A 5 6.17 -13.01 5.42
N ARG A 6 6.10 -14.11 6.19
CA ARG A 6 4.96 -14.36 7.08
C ARG A 6 4.91 -13.28 8.17
N PRO A 7 3.84 -12.45 8.23
CA PRO A 7 3.74 -11.43 9.25
C PRO A 7 3.66 -12.09 10.61
N ARG A 8 4.41 -11.54 11.55
CA ARG A 8 4.23 -11.83 12.98
C ARG A 8 3.09 -11.00 13.56
N GLU A 9 2.80 -9.87 12.92
CA GLU A 9 1.81 -8.89 13.33
C GLU A 9 0.99 -8.41 12.14
N LEU A 10 -0.32 -8.32 12.32
CA LEU A 10 -1.27 -7.84 11.32
C LEU A 10 -2.13 -6.75 11.94
N LEU A 11 -2.05 -5.55 11.36
CA LEU A 11 -2.93 -4.44 11.70
C LEU A 11 -4.08 -4.39 10.70
N LEU A 12 -5.31 -4.53 11.19
CA LEU A 12 -6.53 -4.35 10.40
C LEU A 12 -7.15 -3.00 10.76
N LEU A 13 -7.02 -2.01 9.87
CA LEU A 13 -7.33 -0.61 10.15
C LEU A 13 -8.52 -0.11 9.32
N GLY A 14 -9.38 0.67 9.97
CA GLY A 14 -10.42 1.46 9.31
C GLY A 14 -11.72 0.71 9.03
N GLY A 15 -12.58 1.35 8.24
CA GLY A 15 -13.96 0.90 8.04
C GLY A 15 -14.83 1.09 9.27
N ARG A 16 -16.09 0.65 9.18
CA ARG A 16 -17.01 0.60 10.33
C ARG A 16 -16.72 -0.62 11.17
N SER A 17 -17.06 -0.57 12.46
CA SER A 17 -17.05 -1.76 13.30
C SER A 17 -17.84 -2.91 12.65
N ASN A 18 -17.25 -4.09 12.67
CA ASN A 18 -17.76 -5.29 12.01
C ASN A 18 -17.46 -6.52 12.87
N PRO A 19 -18.48 -7.10 13.54
CA PRO A 19 -18.30 -8.26 14.40
C PRO A 19 -17.75 -9.50 13.67
N THR A 20 -18.06 -9.66 12.39
CA THR A 20 -17.55 -10.78 11.58
C THR A 20 -16.05 -10.65 11.38
N LEU A 21 -15.56 -9.44 11.11
CA LEU A 21 -14.14 -9.18 10.95
C LEU A 21 -13.39 -9.30 12.29
N ALA A 22 -14.01 -8.87 13.39
CA ALA A 22 -13.46 -9.08 14.74
C ALA A 22 -13.35 -10.58 15.08
N GLY A 23 -14.37 -11.38 14.79
CA GLY A 23 -14.35 -12.83 14.99
C GLY A 23 -13.30 -13.52 14.10
N PHE A 24 -13.20 -13.11 12.84
CA PHE A 24 -12.16 -13.59 11.93
C PHE A 24 -10.76 -13.25 12.44
N ALA A 25 -10.51 -12.00 12.85
CA ALA A 25 -9.24 -11.56 13.41
C ALA A 25 -8.83 -12.39 14.64
N ALA A 26 -9.78 -12.68 15.53
CA ALA A 26 -9.56 -13.53 16.70
C ALA A 26 -9.30 -15.01 16.34
N SER A 27 -9.82 -15.47 15.20
CA SER A 27 -9.63 -16.85 14.72
C SER A 27 -8.26 -17.11 14.06
N LEU A 28 -7.54 -16.05 13.69
CA LEU A 28 -6.26 -16.16 12.99
C LEU A 28 -5.14 -16.63 13.95
N GLY A 29 -4.78 -17.90 13.84
CA GLY A 29 -3.65 -18.49 14.56
C GLY A 29 -2.30 -18.18 13.90
N GLY A 30 -1.25 -18.02 14.72
CA GLY A 30 0.13 -17.87 14.24
C GLY A 30 0.54 -16.45 13.81
N VAL A 31 -0.34 -15.46 13.98
CA VAL A 31 -0.07 -14.03 13.78
C VAL A 31 -0.77 -13.23 14.88
N ARG A 32 -0.13 -12.20 15.42
CA ARG A 32 -0.77 -11.26 16.35
C ARG A 32 -1.63 -10.28 15.55
N VAL A 33 -2.94 -10.34 15.71
CA VAL A 33 -3.86 -9.46 14.97
C VAL A 33 -4.39 -8.37 15.89
N THR A 34 -4.33 -7.12 15.43
CA THR A 34 -4.94 -5.97 16.08
C THR A 34 -5.96 -5.35 15.12
N TYR A 35 -7.22 -5.36 15.53
CA TYR A 35 -8.32 -4.78 14.75
C TYR A 35 -8.75 -3.43 15.33
N LEU A 36 -8.66 -2.38 14.51
CA LEU A 36 -8.96 -0.99 14.87
C LEU A 36 -9.95 -0.39 13.86
N PRO A 37 -11.26 -0.67 14.00
CA PRO A 37 -12.28 0.00 13.21
C PRO A 37 -12.41 1.48 13.58
N GLU A 38 -12.94 2.28 12.66
CA GLU A 38 -13.31 3.68 12.91
C GLU A 38 -12.16 4.54 13.47
N VAL A 39 -10.93 4.17 13.11
CA VAL A 39 -9.72 4.88 13.50
C VAL A 39 -9.67 6.27 12.87
N SER A 40 -9.18 7.27 13.62
CA SER A 40 -8.97 8.62 13.08
C SER A 40 -7.85 8.63 12.04
N VAL A 41 -7.83 9.67 11.20
CA VAL A 41 -6.79 9.80 10.16
C VAL A 41 -5.40 9.94 10.79
N GLU A 42 -5.31 10.68 11.90
CA GLU A 42 -4.07 10.94 12.64
C GLU A 42 -3.52 9.63 13.22
N HIS A 43 -4.38 8.86 13.89
CA HIS A 43 -3.95 7.60 14.49
C HIS A 43 -3.62 6.55 13.43
N ALA A 44 -4.34 6.51 12.32
CA ALA A 44 -3.99 5.65 11.19
C ALA A 44 -2.62 6.01 10.61
N SER A 45 -2.30 7.30 10.49
CA SER A 45 -0.99 7.79 10.03
C SER A 45 0.14 7.36 10.97
N GLU A 46 -0.03 7.49 12.28
CA GLU A 46 0.93 7.01 13.29
C GLU A 46 1.20 5.51 13.16
N LEU A 47 0.15 4.70 12.96
CA LEU A 47 0.27 3.26 12.81
C LEU A 47 0.99 2.89 11.51
N LEU A 48 0.72 3.59 10.41
CA LEU A 48 1.35 3.33 9.11
C LEU A 48 2.87 3.50 9.14
N ILE A 49 3.40 4.44 9.93
CA ILE A 49 4.86 4.62 10.10
C ILE A 49 5.54 3.34 10.63
N THR A 50 4.80 2.50 11.35
CA THR A 50 5.33 1.25 11.92
C THR A 50 5.20 0.05 10.96
N CYS A 51 4.47 0.22 9.85
CA CYS A 51 4.17 -0.86 8.92
C CYS A 51 5.26 -1.01 7.84
N SER A 52 5.65 -2.24 7.50
CA SER A 52 6.57 -2.49 6.38
C SER A 52 5.82 -2.71 5.06
N PHE A 53 4.70 -3.44 5.11
CA PHE A 53 3.92 -3.82 3.94
C PHE A 53 2.45 -3.48 4.16
N GLY A 54 1.76 -3.13 3.08
CA GLY A 54 0.34 -2.84 3.08
C GLY A 54 -0.38 -3.65 2.01
N TRP A 55 -1.37 -4.44 2.41
CA TRP A 55 -2.15 -5.26 1.48
C TRP A 55 -3.26 -4.43 0.82
N LEU A 56 -3.25 -4.36 -0.51
CA LEU A 56 -4.27 -3.66 -1.29
C LEU A 56 -5.01 -4.65 -2.18
N ASP A 57 -6.18 -5.07 -1.71
CA ASP A 57 -7.09 -5.94 -2.45
C ASP A 57 -8.17 -5.13 -3.18
N TYR A 58 -7.71 -4.20 -4.02
CA TYR A 58 -8.60 -3.45 -4.90
C TYR A 58 -8.66 -4.13 -6.28
N PHE A 59 -9.85 -4.14 -6.87
CA PHE A 59 -10.08 -4.61 -8.25
C PHE A 59 -9.78 -6.10 -8.45
N THR A 60 -10.39 -6.96 -7.62
CA THR A 60 -10.36 -8.43 -7.71
C THR A 60 -10.87 -9.00 -9.04
N HIS A 61 -11.48 -8.19 -9.90
CA HIS A 61 -11.91 -8.58 -11.23
C HIS A 61 -10.77 -8.38 -12.22
N GLY A 62 -10.29 -9.49 -12.79
CA GLY A 62 -9.24 -9.48 -13.81
C GLY A 62 -9.58 -8.51 -14.95
N GLY A 63 -8.61 -7.67 -15.33
CA GLY A 63 -8.74 -6.72 -16.44
C GLY A 63 -8.70 -5.24 -16.04
N VAL A 64 -8.69 -4.90 -14.76
CA VAL A 64 -8.43 -3.50 -14.33
C VAL A 64 -6.92 -3.24 -14.33
N PRO A 65 -6.41 -2.25 -15.09
CA PRO A 65 -5.00 -1.92 -15.07
C PRO A 65 -4.55 -1.46 -13.68
N LEU A 66 -3.41 -1.97 -13.22
CA LEU A 66 -2.88 -1.62 -11.91
C LEU A 66 -2.72 -0.10 -11.68
N PRO A 67 -2.36 0.74 -12.67
CA PRO A 67 -2.29 2.19 -12.50
C PRO A 67 -3.59 2.87 -12.02
N VAL A 68 -4.75 2.20 -12.09
CA VAL A 68 -6.00 2.71 -11.48
C VAL A 68 -5.86 2.89 -9.96
N ILE A 69 -4.94 2.15 -9.32
CA ILE A 69 -4.61 2.29 -7.91
C ILE A 69 -4.16 3.70 -7.50
N LEU A 70 -3.68 4.51 -8.45
CA LEU A 70 -3.29 5.90 -8.21
C LEU A 70 -4.44 6.78 -7.71
N LYS A 71 -5.69 6.33 -7.85
CA LYS A 71 -6.88 7.01 -7.30
C LYS A 71 -7.22 6.59 -5.88
N SER A 72 -6.56 5.57 -5.33
CA SER A 72 -6.83 5.05 -3.99
C SER A 72 -6.15 5.91 -2.93
N SER A 73 -6.94 6.38 -1.95
CA SER A 73 -6.41 7.06 -0.78
C SER A 73 -5.54 6.13 0.08
N SER A 74 -5.90 4.85 0.20
CA SER A 74 -5.08 3.88 0.93
C SER A 74 -3.71 3.66 0.27
N PHE A 75 -3.67 3.58 -1.06
CA PHE A 75 -2.39 3.51 -1.79
C PHE A 75 -1.54 4.77 -1.57
N ALA A 76 -2.17 5.94 -1.68
CA ALA A 76 -1.52 7.22 -1.43
C ALA A 76 -0.98 7.29 0.01
N SER A 77 -1.76 6.86 1.01
CA SER A 77 -1.34 6.79 2.40
C SER A 77 -0.18 5.82 2.59
N PHE A 78 -0.19 4.64 1.96
CA PHE A 78 0.94 3.71 2.07
C PHE A 78 2.22 4.33 1.52
N CYS A 79 2.15 4.91 0.33
CA CYS A 79 3.33 5.51 -0.29
C CYS A 79 3.84 6.73 0.51
N ALA A 80 2.95 7.57 1.03
CA ALA A 80 3.30 8.73 1.86
C ALA A 80 4.01 8.35 3.17
N HIS A 81 3.87 7.10 3.64
CA HIS A 81 4.54 6.60 4.84
C HIS A 81 5.65 5.58 4.53
N GLY A 82 6.01 5.38 3.25
CA GLY A 82 7.02 4.39 2.84
C GLY A 82 6.59 2.93 3.05
N VAL A 83 5.29 2.68 3.25
CA VAL A 83 4.75 1.32 3.35
C VAL A 83 4.71 0.71 1.95
N ILE A 84 5.29 -0.48 1.79
CA ILE A 84 5.39 -1.16 0.49
C ILE A 84 4.02 -1.76 0.13
N PRO A 85 3.35 -1.28 -0.94
CA PRO A 85 2.06 -1.82 -1.35
C PRO A 85 2.24 -3.23 -1.94
N VAL A 86 1.43 -4.17 -1.48
CA VAL A 86 1.41 -5.56 -1.95
C VAL A 86 0.01 -5.88 -2.49
N PHE A 87 -0.02 -6.45 -3.69
CA PHE A 87 -1.25 -6.79 -4.41
C PHE A 87 -1.52 -8.30 -4.40
N PRO A 88 -2.79 -8.72 -4.53
CA PRO A 88 -3.17 -10.14 -4.62
C PRO A 88 -2.71 -10.82 -5.92
N GLN A 89 -2.37 -10.04 -6.95
CA GLN A 89 -2.05 -10.54 -8.29
C GLN A 89 -0.90 -9.71 -8.89
N GLY A 90 -0.13 -10.33 -9.78
CA GLY A 90 0.83 -9.60 -10.60
C GLY A 90 0.12 -8.54 -11.46
N GLY A 91 0.79 -7.42 -11.70
CA GLY A 91 0.24 -6.32 -12.48
C GLY A 91 1.27 -5.62 -13.34
N THR A 92 0.82 -4.63 -14.09
CA THR A 92 1.71 -3.80 -14.92
C THR A 92 2.47 -2.80 -14.07
N LYS A 93 3.66 -2.39 -14.53
CA LYS A 93 4.40 -1.27 -13.95
C LYS A 93 3.52 -0.01 -13.86
N ILE A 94 3.70 0.75 -12.78
CA ILE A 94 3.03 2.04 -12.59
C ILE A 94 4.04 3.13 -12.96
N THR A 95 3.81 3.79 -14.10
CA THR A 95 4.70 4.84 -14.61
C THR A 95 3.93 6.14 -14.82
N ILE A 96 4.47 7.25 -14.35
CA ILE A 96 3.93 8.61 -14.57
C ILE A 96 5.02 9.45 -15.22
N SER A 97 4.81 9.89 -16.47
CA SER A 97 5.76 10.76 -17.21
C SER A 97 7.21 10.30 -17.02
N GLU A 98 7.48 9.04 -17.38
CA GLU A 98 8.80 8.37 -17.36
C GLU A 98 9.34 7.93 -15.98
N ASP A 99 8.74 8.34 -14.86
CA ASP A 99 9.15 7.87 -13.53
C ASP A 99 8.29 6.68 -13.09
N THR A 100 8.94 5.58 -12.74
CA THR A 100 8.29 4.30 -12.47
C THR A 100 8.36 3.99 -10.98
N LEU A 101 7.21 3.69 -10.38
CA LEU A 101 7.13 3.24 -9.00
C LEU A 101 7.88 1.90 -8.84
N PRO A 102 8.69 1.70 -7.78
CA PRO A 102 9.25 0.39 -7.46
C PRO A 102 8.16 -0.70 -7.36
N GLY A 103 8.41 -1.85 -7.99
CA GLY A 103 7.45 -2.95 -8.08
C GLY A 103 6.73 -3.02 -9.44
N PRO A 104 5.45 -3.46 -9.49
CA PRO A 104 4.57 -3.76 -8.37
C PRO A 104 4.94 -5.05 -7.63
N TYR A 105 4.70 -5.05 -6.31
CA TYR A 105 4.90 -6.22 -5.46
C TYR A 105 3.58 -6.97 -5.26
N PHE A 106 3.63 -8.30 -5.27
CA PHE A 106 2.41 -9.11 -5.21
C PHE A 106 2.63 -10.48 -4.56
N VAL A 107 1.54 -11.07 -4.11
CA VAL A 107 1.48 -12.47 -3.65
C VAL A 107 0.26 -13.14 -4.27
N GLU A 108 0.51 -14.02 -5.23
CA GLU A 108 -0.49 -14.79 -5.98
C GLU A 108 -0.29 -16.29 -5.72
N GLY A 109 -0.95 -16.81 -4.69
CA GLY A 109 -0.80 -18.21 -4.26
C GLY A 109 0.64 -18.54 -3.83
N VAL A 110 1.32 -19.34 -4.64
CA VAL A 110 2.75 -19.70 -4.45
C VAL A 110 3.71 -18.73 -5.14
N ASN A 111 3.23 -17.97 -6.12
CA ASN A 111 4.01 -16.97 -6.82
C ASN A 111 4.02 -15.67 -5.99
N ALA A 112 5.18 -15.05 -5.82
CA ALA A 112 5.29 -13.79 -5.11
C ALA A 112 6.47 -12.99 -5.62
N ALA A 113 6.26 -11.70 -5.83
CA ALA A 113 7.31 -10.72 -6.03
C ALA A 113 7.30 -9.78 -4.83
N LEU A 114 8.25 -9.99 -3.91
CA LEU A 114 8.45 -9.17 -2.72
C LEU A 114 9.93 -8.77 -2.67
N PRO A 115 10.27 -7.57 -2.17
CA PRO A 115 11.65 -7.18 -2.00
C PRO A 115 12.30 -8.07 -0.94
N SER A 116 13.58 -8.41 -1.09
CA SER A 116 14.25 -9.20 -0.05
C SER A 116 14.33 -8.42 1.27
N PRO A 117 14.50 -9.08 2.43
CA PRO A 117 14.64 -8.38 3.71
C PRO A 117 15.76 -7.33 3.73
N ALA A 118 16.83 -7.54 2.96
CA ALA A 118 17.94 -6.59 2.83
C ALA A 118 17.58 -5.36 1.98
N GLU A 119 16.64 -5.50 1.04
CA GLU A 119 16.23 -4.43 0.12
C GLU A 119 15.00 -3.66 0.61
N SER A 120 14.19 -4.24 1.50
CA SER A 120 12.91 -3.66 1.95
C SER A 120 13.04 -2.20 2.42
N ALA A 121 14.06 -1.87 3.21
CA ALA A 121 14.27 -0.50 3.68
C ALA A 121 14.60 0.48 2.54
N HIS A 122 15.37 0.02 1.55
CA HIS A 122 15.69 0.82 0.37
C HIS A 122 14.44 1.06 -0.49
N VAL A 123 13.67 0.01 -0.76
CA VAL A 123 12.44 0.07 -1.55
C VAL A 123 11.39 0.96 -0.89
N ALA A 124 11.21 0.85 0.42
CA ALA A 124 10.31 1.71 1.20
C ALA A 124 10.64 3.20 0.99
N ARG A 125 11.93 3.55 1.08
CA ARG A 125 12.43 4.91 0.83
C ARG A 125 12.18 5.35 -0.61
N GLU A 126 12.46 4.49 -1.60
CA GLU A 126 12.22 4.84 -3.01
C GLU A 126 10.75 5.08 -3.32
N ILE A 127 9.83 4.30 -2.74
CA ILE A 127 8.38 4.51 -2.85
C ILE A 127 7.97 5.84 -2.23
N TYR A 128 8.46 6.14 -1.02
CA TYR A 128 8.23 7.41 -0.35
C TYR A 128 8.68 8.60 -1.21
N GLU A 129 9.93 8.55 -1.70
CA GLU A 129 10.49 9.61 -2.53
C GLU A 129 9.75 9.75 -3.86
N TRP A 130 9.41 8.63 -4.51
CA TRP A 130 8.62 8.63 -5.75
C TRP A 130 7.29 9.33 -5.55
N TYR A 131 6.56 8.99 -4.48
CA TYR A 131 5.28 9.60 -4.18
C TYR A 131 5.42 11.09 -3.89
N HIS A 132 6.37 11.49 -3.05
CA HIS A 132 6.55 12.90 -2.68
C HIS A 132 7.01 13.77 -3.86
N ARG A 133 7.84 13.26 -4.79
CA ARG A 133 8.18 13.99 -6.02
C ARG A 133 6.95 14.31 -6.88
N ARG A 134 5.92 13.46 -6.82
CA ARG A 134 4.71 13.54 -7.65
C ARG A 134 3.53 14.21 -6.95
N ALA A 135 3.44 14.06 -5.62
CA ALA A 135 2.48 14.77 -4.78
C ALA A 135 2.88 16.24 -4.56
N ALA A 136 4.17 16.59 -4.73
CA ALA A 136 4.64 17.95 -4.55
C ALA A 136 3.99 18.93 -5.54
N LEU A 137 3.60 20.08 -4.99
CA LEU A 137 2.94 21.19 -5.69
C LEU A 137 3.58 21.64 -7.01
N PRO A 138 4.90 21.63 -7.28
CA PRO A 138 5.44 22.29 -8.47
C PRO A 138 4.84 21.81 -9.80
N LEU A 139 4.54 20.51 -9.93
CA LEU A 139 3.91 19.97 -11.14
C LEU A 139 2.42 20.38 -11.21
N LEU A 140 1.72 20.33 -10.09
CA LEU A 140 0.32 20.75 -9.98
C LEU A 140 0.17 22.26 -10.23
N SER A 141 0.99 23.09 -9.60
CA SER A 141 1.04 24.54 -9.77
C SER A 141 1.34 24.93 -11.22
N LYS A 142 2.28 24.24 -11.89
CA LYS A 142 2.54 24.46 -13.33
C LYS A 142 1.33 24.13 -14.20
N ARG A 143 0.62 23.02 -13.91
CA ARG A 143 -0.58 22.63 -14.66
C ARG A 143 -1.77 23.55 -14.40
N ILE A 144 -1.97 23.98 -13.15
CA ILE A 144 -2.99 24.98 -12.80
C ILE A 144 -2.67 26.30 -13.49
N ALA A 145 -1.43 26.79 -13.40
CA ALA A 145 -1.00 28.02 -14.06
C ALA A 145 -1.23 27.96 -15.57
N ALA A 146 -0.94 26.83 -16.23
CA ALA A 146 -1.20 26.65 -17.66
C ALA A 146 -2.69 26.54 -18.03
N ALA A 147 -3.56 26.15 -17.09
CA ALA A 147 -4.99 26.01 -17.32
C ALA A 147 -5.78 27.31 -17.07
N ILE A 148 -5.18 28.26 -16.34
CA ILE A 148 -5.80 29.56 -16.00
C ILE A 148 -5.09 30.75 -16.66
N ALA A 149 -4.07 30.50 -17.48
CA ALA A 149 -3.41 31.48 -18.34
C ALA A 149 -4.01 31.43 -19.75
#